data_AF-A0A182EPJ7-F1
#
_entry.id   AF-A0A182EPJ7-F1
#
_cell.length_a   1.000
_cell.length_b   1.000
_cell.length_c   1.000
_cell.angle_alpha   90.00
_cell.angle_beta   90.00
_cell.angle_gamma   90.00
#
_symmetry.space_group_name_H-M   'P 1'
#
loop_
_entity.id
_entity.type
_entity.pdbx_description
1 polymer ?
#
loop_
_entity_poly.entity_id
_entity_poly.type
_entity_poly.pdbx_seq_one_letter_code
_entity_poly.pdbx_strand_id
1 'polypeptide(L)'
;MAQVRAERRAARLEEARLLRVAKRRQQETEDQRQTGFHAQQSRNYNRLAFRCNPADDYSLSPLIDIMTEVCYYCKALKFNGETKGMCCAVGKIKLSQLEEPPELFLTGYTAESKPFLSKIKNTTRASK
;
A
#
# COMPACT_ATOMS: atom_id res chain seq x y z
N MET A 1 3.87 -39.93 -37.50
CA MET A 1 4.73 -38.74 -37.71
C MET A 1 3.95 -37.47 -38.08
N ALA A 2 3.05 -37.50 -39.07
CA ALA A 2 2.27 -36.32 -39.48
C ALA A 2 1.29 -35.81 -38.40
N GLN A 3 0.63 -36.73 -37.70
CA GLN A 3 -0.36 -36.43 -36.65
C GLN A 3 0.25 -35.69 -35.46
N VAL A 4 1.39 -36.17 -34.94
CA VAL A 4 2.17 -35.50 -33.88
C VAL A 4 2.63 -34.09 -34.30
N ARG A 5 2.93 -33.87 -35.60
CA ARG A 5 3.30 -32.55 -36.11
C ARG A 5 2.10 -31.59 -36.20
N ALA A 6 0.91 -32.11 -36.53
CA ALA A 6 -0.33 -31.34 -36.55
C ALA A 6 -0.77 -30.93 -35.14
N GLU A 7 -0.71 -31.84 -34.18
CA GLU A 7 -1.00 -31.58 -32.76
C GLU A 7 -0.05 -30.54 -32.16
N ARG A 8 1.26 -30.64 -32.45
CA ARG A 8 2.24 -29.62 -32.05
C ARG A 8 2.02 -28.25 -32.69
N ARG A 9 1.36 -28.18 -33.86
CA ARG A 9 0.99 -26.89 -34.47
C ARG A 9 -0.28 -26.34 -33.81
N ALA A 10 -1.26 -27.19 -33.53
CA ALA A 10 -2.47 -26.81 -32.81
C ALA A 10 -2.17 -26.30 -31.39
N ALA A 11 -1.30 -27.00 -30.65
CA ALA A 11 -0.87 -26.59 -29.30
C ALA A 11 -0.20 -25.20 -29.30
N ARG A 12 0.70 -24.95 -30.25
CA ARG A 12 1.35 -23.64 -30.41
C ARG A 12 0.37 -22.53 -30.77
N LEU A 13 -0.67 -22.85 -31.54
CA LEU A 13 -1.71 -21.88 -31.89
C LEU A 13 -2.55 -21.50 -30.68
N GLU A 14 -2.92 -22.48 -29.84
CA GLU A 14 -3.70 -22.23 -28.62
C GLU A 14 -2.89 -21.50 -27.56
N GLU A 15 -1.61 -21.83 -27.38
CA GLU A 15 -0.70 -21.08 -26.50
C GLU A 15 -0.57 -19.61 -26.93
N ALA A 16 -0.41 -19.35 -28.24
CA ALA A 16 -0.41 -17.99 -28.78
C ALA A 16 -1.77 -17.26 -28.62
N ARG A 17 -2.88 -18.00 -28.51
CA ARG A 17 -4.21 -17.45 -28.22
C ARG A 17 -4.32 -17.08 -26.75
N LEU A 18 -3.89 -17.96 -25.86
CA LEU A 18 -3.86 -17.73 -24.40
C LEU A 18 -2.95 -16.54 -24.04
N LEU A 19 -1.76 -16.45 -24.64
CA LEU A 19 -0.86 -15.31 -24.44
C LEU A 19 -1.50 -13.98 -24.89
N ARG A 20 -2.24 -13.98 -26.01
CA ARG A 20 -2.96 -12.79 -26.49
C ARG A 20 -4.10 -12.39 -25.55
N VAL A 21 -4.84 -13.35 -25.01
CA VAL A 21 -5.88 -13.10 -24.01
C VAL A 21 -5.29 -12.59 -22.71
N ALA A 22 -4.19 -13.18 -22.23
CA ALA A 22 -3.48 -12.73 -21.02
C ALA A 22 -2.97 -11.30 -21.17
N LYS A 23 -2.39 -10.96 -22.35
CA LYS A 23 -1.91 -9.61 -22.65
C LYS A 23 -3.04 -8.59 -22.69
N ARG A 24 -4.21 -8.92 -23.27
CA ARG A 24 -5.40 -8.05 -23.23
C ARG A 24 -5.89 -7.81 -21.81
N ARG A 25 -5.97 -8.86 -20.98
CA ARG A 25 -6.36 -8.73 -19.56
C ARG A 25 -5.39 -7.84 -18.79
N GLN A 26 -4.09 -7.96 -19.04
CA GLN A 26 -3.09 -7.06 -18.43
C GLN A 26 -3.27 -5.61 -18.87
N GLN A 27 -3.49 -5.36 -20.16
CA GLN A 27 -3.75 -4.01 -20.68
C GLN A 27 -5.04 -3.42 -20.11
N GLU A 28 -6.14 -4.18 -20.07
CA GLU A 28 -7.42 -3.74 -19.49
C GLU A 28 -7.28 -3.41 -17.99
N THR A 29 -6.44 -4.16 -17.26
CA THR A 29 -6.16 -3.89 -15.85
C THR A 29 -5.36 -2.59 -15.68
N GLU A 30 -4.39 -2.34 -16.57
CA GLU A 30 -3.59 -1.11 -16.55
C GLU A 30 -4.42 0.11 -16.96
N ASP A 31 -5.28 -0.02 -17.98
CA ASP A 31 -6.19 1.04 -18.42
C ASP A 31 -7.22 1.37 -17.31
N GLN A 32 -7.74 0.36 -16.60
CA GLN A 32 -8.59 0.59 -15.42
C GLN A 32 -7.84 1.33 -14.31
N ARG A 33 -6.57 0.98 -14.04
CA ARG A 33 -5.73 1.67 -13.07
C ARG A 33 -5.47 3.12 -13.48
N GLN A 34 -5.17 3.38 -14.75
CA GLN A 34 -4.98 4.74 -15.27
C GLN A 34 -6.29 5.56 -15.23
N THR A 35 -7.43 4.95 -15.55
CA THR A 35 -8.74 5.62 -15.48
C THR A 35 -9.10 5.97 -14.04
N GLY A 36 -8.86 5.06 -13.08
CA GLY A 36 -9.01 5.33 -11.65
C GLY A 36 -8.08 6.44 -11.17
N PHE A 37 -6.83 6.44 -11.63
CA PHE A 37 -5.85 7.49 -11.34
C PHE A 37 -6.32 8.87 -11.80
N HIS A 38 -6.85 9.00 -13.03
CA HIS A 38 -7.38 10.26 -13.56
C HIS A 38 -8.64 10.74 -12.82
N ALA A 39 -9.54 9.83 -12.44
CA ALA A 39 -10.70 10.16 -11.62
C ALA A 39 -10.28 10.65 -10.21
N GLN A 40 -9.25 10.03 -9.63
CA GLN A 40 -8.68 10.39 -8.33
C GLN A 40 -7.97 11.75 -8.37
N GLN A 41 -7.23 12.06 -9.44
CA GLN A 41 -6.48 13.30 -9.62
C GLN A 41 -7.39 14.54 -9.66
N SER A 42 -8.69 14.38 -9.94
CA SER A 42 -9.70 15.45 -9.86
C SER A 42 -10.04 15.88 -8.43
N ARG A 43 -9.64 15.10 -7.41
CA ARG A 43 -9.91 15.43 -6.01
C ARG A 43 -8.99 16.58 -5.58
N ASN A 44 -9.59 17.62 -4.99
CA ASN A 44 -8.82 18.71 -4.41
C ASN A 44 -8.10 18.23 -3.14
N TYR A 45 -6.78 18.08 -3.22
CA TYR A 45 -5.94 17.57 -2.13
C TYR A 45 -5.66 18.59 -1.01
N ASN A 46 -6.10 19.84 -1.17
CA ASN A 46 -5.91 20.87 -0.16
C ASN A 46 -6.63 20.47 1.14
N ARG A 47 -5.87 20.37 2.23
CA ARG A 47 -6.36 20.05 3.59
C ARG A 47 -7.04 18.69 3.73
N LEU A 48 -6.81 17.72 2.83
CA LEU A 48 -7.40 16.37 2.99
C LEU A 48 -7.02 15.69 4.30
N ALA A 49 -5.85 15.99 4.87
CA ALA A 49 -5.47 15.49 6.19
C ALA A 49 -6.51 15.83 7.28
N PHE A 50 -7.23 16.95 7.14
CA PHE A 50 -8.28 17.39 8.07
C PHE A 50 -9.67 16.89 7.69
N ARG A 51 -9.82 16.29 6.51
CA ARG A 51 -11.08 15.76 5.96
C ARG A 51 -10.93 14.30 5.58
N CYS A 52 -10.15 13.55 6.35
CA CYS A 52 -9.98 12.13 6.14
C CYS A 52 -11.32 11.44 6.40
N ASN A 53 -11.94 10.91 5.35
CA ASN A 53 -13.18 10.16 5.42
C ASN A 53 -12.83 8.65 5.39
N PRO A 54 -13.17 7.86 6.42
CA PRO A 54 -12.82 6.45 6.51
C PRO A 54 -13.53 5.55 5.50
N ALA A 55 -14.56 6.04 4.80
CA ALA A 55 -15.24 5.30 3.74
C ALA A 55 -14.51 5.35 2.40
N ASP A 56 -13.50 6.22 2.25
CA ASP A 56 -12.69 6.31 1.04
C ASP A 56 -11.56 5.26 1.04
N ASP A 57 -11.32 4.62 -0.11
CA ASP A 57 -10.18 3.73 -0.30
C ASP A 57 -8.93 4.54 -0.68
N TYR A 58 -8.09 4.81 0.32
CA TYR A 58 -6.81 5.50 0.14
C TYR A 58 -5.68 4.57 -0.34
N SER A 59 -5.92 3.26 -0.42
CA SER A 59 -4.88 2.28 -0.81
C SER A 59 -4.42 2.47 -2.24
N LEU A 60 -5.28 3.06 -3.08
CA LEU A 60 -5.01 3.40 -4.48
C LEU A 60 -4.63 4.87 -4.67
N SER A 61 -4.41 5.61 -3.58
CA SER A 61 -4.11 7.04 -3.66
C SER A 61 -2.69 7.27 -4.20
N PRO A 62 -2.55 7.94 -5.36
CA PRO A 62 -1.25 8.17 -5.97
C PRO A 62 -0.38 9.20 -5.22
N LEU A 63 -0.91 9.81 -4.16
CA LEU A 63 -0.16 10.77 -3.33
C LEU A 63 0.76 10.14 -2.31
N ILE A 64 0.47 8.91 -1.90
CA ILE A 64 1.28 8.20 -0.92
C ILE A 64 1.77 6.94 -1.62
N ASP A 65 2.97 7.04 -2.20
CA ASP A 65 3.64 5.88 -2.77
C ASP A 65 3.95 4.86 -1.66
N ILE A 66 4.16 3.61 -2.02
CA ILE A 66 4.48 2.57 -1.04
C ILE A 66 5.94 2.73 -0.61
N MET A 67 6.19 2.68 0.70
CA MET A 67 7.54 2.71 1.24
C MET A 67 8.26 1.39 0.93
N THR A 68 9.03 1.37 -0.14
CA THR A 68 9.68 0.15 -0.68
C THR A 68 11.20 0.21 -0.59
N GLU A 69 11.78 1.39 -0.47
CA GLU A 69 13.23 1.56 -0.32
C GLU A 69 13.65 1.53 1.14
N VAL A 70 14.81 0.93 1.42
CA VAL A 70 15.42 0.94 2.77
C VAL A 70 16.44 2.07 2.84
N CYS A 71 16.31 2.93 3.85
CA CYS A 71 17.28 3.98 4.13
C CYS A 71 18.63 3.38 4.55
N TYR A 72 19.71 3.78 3.89
CA TYR A 72 21.06 3.28 4.19
C TYR A 72 21.49 3.53 5.65
N TYR A 73 21.16 4.70 6.20
CA TYR A 73 21.63 5.15 7.50
C TYR A 73 20.86 4.54 8.67
N CYS A 74 19.52 4.65 8.66
CA CYS A 74 18.68 4.22 9.79
C CYS A 74 17.99 2.87 9.57
N LYS A 75 18.11 2.26 8.38
CA LYS A 75 17.46 0.99 8.01
C LYS A 75 15.93 1.00 8.03
N ALA A 76 15.30 2.16 8.22
CA ALA A 76 13.85 2.30 8.06
C ALA A 76 13.45 2.26 6.59
N LEU A 77 12.21 1.84 6.32
CA LEU A 77 11.60 2.01 5.01
C LEU A 77 11.41 3.51 4.71
N LYS A 78 11.49 3.90 3.44
CA LYS A 78 11.34 5.28 2.96
C LYS A 78 10.61 5.30 1.61
N PHE A 79 10.12 6.47 1.21
CA PHE A 79 9.45 6.63 -0.09
C PHE A 79 10.46 6.66 -1.24
N ASN A 80 10.03 6.20 -2.41
CA ASN A 80 10.81 6.37 -3.64
C ASN A 80 10.94 7.85 -3.96
N GLY A 81 12.16 8.30 -4.28
CA GLY A 81 12.44 9.71 -4.57
C GLY A 81 12.36 10.65 -3.37
N GLU A 82 12.25 10.15 -2.14
CA GLU A 82 12.28 10.97 -0.93
C GLU A 82 13.56 11.82 -0.86
N THR A 83 13.40 13.11 -0.56
CA THR A 83 14.52 14.04 -0.45
C THR A 83 15.55 13.55 0.56
N LYS A 84 16.83 13.59 0.17
CA LYS A 84 17.94 13.10 0.99
C LYS A 84 17.88 13.74 2.39
N GLY A 85 17.80 12.90 3.41
CA GLY A 85 17.79 13.33 4.80
C GLY A 85 16.41 13.52 5.42
N MET A 86 15.30 13.41 4.68
CA MET A 86 13.97 13.46 5.29
C MET A 86 13.73 12.30 6.27
N CYS A 87 14.17 11.09 5.93
CA CYS A 87 14.02 9.91 6.77
C CYS A 87 14.83 9.94 8.10
N CYS A 88 16.04 10.51 8.11
CA CYS A 88 16.91 10.45 9.31
C CYS A 88 17.98 11.55 9.40
N ALA A 89 17.77 12.67 8.72
CA ALA A 89 18.75 13.76 8.59
C ALA A 89 20.15 13.27 8.18
N VAL A 90 20.20 12.30 7.25
CA VAL A 90 21.46 11.69 6.76
C VAL A 90 22.19 10.94 7.88
N GLY A 91 21.45 10.17 8.69
CA GLY A 91 22.00 9.38 9.79
C GLY A 91 22.28 10.15 11.08
N LYS A 92 21.96 11.45 11.13
CA LYS A 92 22.06 12.25 12.36
C LYS A 92 20.98 11.87 13.37
N ILE A 93 19.83 11.40 12.91
CA ILE A 93 18.77 10.88 13.76
C ILE A 93 18.96 9.37 13.86
N LYS A 94 19.36 8.91 15.04
CA LYS A 94 19.40 7.49 15.38
C LYS A 94 18.10 7.14 16.10
N LEU A 95 17.16 6.54 15.38
CA LEU A 95 15.95 6.00 16.00
C LEU A 95 16.36 4.78 16.84
N SER A 96 16.07 4.83 18.13
CA SER A 96 16.15 3.65 18.99
C SER A 96 15.22 2.57 18.44
N GLN A 97 15.58 1.29 18.55
CA GLN A 97 14.60 0.23 18.32
C GLN A 97 13.45 0.46 19.29
N LEU A 98 12.24 0.57 18.74
CA LEU A 98 11.03 0.67 19.54
C LEU A 98 10.89 -0.68 20.24
N GLU A 99 10.99 -0.71 21.57
CA GLU A 99 10.70 -1.94 22.31
C GLU A 99 9.28 -2.36 21.99
N GLU A 100 9.10 -3.66 21.73
CA GLU A 100 7.78 -4.21 21.53
C GLU A 100 6.93 -3.89 22.77
N PRO A 101 5.79 -3.20 22.61
CA PRO A 101 5.01 -2.77 23.75
C PRO A 101 4.64 -4.01 24.58
N PRO A 102 4.77 -3.96 25.91
CA PRO A 102 4.42 -5.08 26.77
C PRO A 102 3.01 -5.58 26.42
N GLU A 103 2.83 -6.89 26.22
CA GLU A 103 1.56 -7.52 25.83
C GLU A 103 0.37 -7.08 26.72
N LEU A 104 0.65 -6.67 27.96
CA LEU A 104 -0.32 -6.12 28.92
C LEU A 104 -1.06 -4.86 28.42
N PHE A 105 -0.44 -4.04 27.55
CA PHE A 105 -1.11 -2.88 26.96
C PHE A 105 -2.10 -3.27 25.86
N LEU A 106 -1.83 -4.35 25.14
CA LEU A 106 -2.66 -4.82 24.03
C LEU A 106 -3.92 -5.55 24.52
N THR A 107 -3.80 -6.23 25.66
CA THR A 107 -4.88 -7.06 26.21
C THR A 107 -5.84 -6.30 27.13
N GLY A 108 -5.44 -5.14 27.66
CA GLY A 108 -6.33 -4.24 28.39
C GLY A 108 -6.80 -4.76 29.77
N TYR A 109 -6.16 -5.80 30.31
CA TYR A 109 -6.57 -6.44 31.56
C TYR A 109 -5.99 -5.77 32.82
N THR A 110 -5.04 -4.83 32.67
CA THR A 110 -4.44 -4.12 33.82
C THR A 110 -5.24 -2.86 34.18
N ALA A 111 -5.31 -2.52 35.48
CA ALA A 111 -5.97 -1.30 35.94
C ALA A 111 -5.38 -0.03 35.29
N GLU A 112 -4.10 -0.06 34.94
CA GLU A 112 -3.35 1.03 34.30
C GLU A 112 -3.70 1.22 32.81
N SER A 113 -4.12 0.16 32.11
CA SER A 113 -4.48 0.24 30.68
C SER A 113 -5.90 0.77 30.43
N LYS A 114 -6.81 0.65 31.42
CA LYS A 114 -8.22 1.09 31.33
C LYS A 114 -8.41 2.57 30.95
N PRO A 115 -7.72 3.55 31.57
CA PRO A 115 -7.90 4.97 31.21
C PRO A 115 -7.44 5.27 29.77
N PHE A 116 -6.37 4.63 29.31
CA PHE A 116 -5.89 4.78 27.93
C PHE A 116 -6.89 4.21 26.92
N LEU A 117 -7.40 2.99 27.16
CA LEU A 117 -8.37 2.36 26.27
C LEU A 117 -9.72 3.08 26.24
N SER A 118 -10.17 3.62 27.38
CA SER A 118 -11.39 4.45 27.45
C SER A 118 -11.27 5.69 26.57
N LYS A 119 -10.11 6.37 26.60
CA LYS A 119 -9.86 7.54 25.76
C LYS A 119 -9.90 7.19 24.27
N ILE A 120 -9.26 6.08 23.88
CA ILE A 120 -9.24 5.59 22.49
C ILE A 120 -10.67 5.26 22.03
N LYS A 121 -11.42 4.45 22.79
CA LYS A 121 -12.81 4.07 22.47
C LYS A 121 -13.75 5.26 22.32
N ASN A 122 -13.56 6.31 23.14
CA ASN A 122 -14.39 7.51 23.07
C ASN A 122 -14.12 8.33 21.80
N THR A 123 -12.86 8.42 21.35
CA THR A 123 -12.53 9.09 20.07
C THR A 123 -13.08 8.34 18.85
N THR A 124 -13.24 7.02 18.92
CA THR A 124 -13.87 6.22 17.85
C THR A 124 -15.39 6.38 17.80
N ARG A 125 -16.02 6.75 18.93
CA ARG A 125 -17.47 6.89 19.05
C ARG A 125 -17.98 8.28 18.68
N ALA A 126 -17.14 9.31 18.83
CA ALA A 126 -17.44 10.68 18.45
C ALA A 126 -17.38 10.94 16.92
N SER A 127 -17.03 9.93 16.13
CA SER A 127 -17.00 9.98 14.65
C SER A 127 -18.15 9.22 13.99
N LYS A 128 -19.24 8.95 14.72
CA LYS A 128 -20.52 8.45 14.18
C LYS A 128 -21.58 9.53 14.21
#